data_AF-A0A1B8XYD5-F1
#
_entry.id   AF-A0A1B8XYD5-F1
#
_cell.length_a   1.000
_cell.length_b   1.000
_cell.length_c   1.000
_cell.angle_alpha   90.00
_cell.angle_beta   90.00
_cell.angle_gamma   90.00
#
_symmetry.space_group_name_H-M   'P 1'
#
loop_
_entity.id
_entity.type
_entity.pdbx_description
1 polymer ?
#
loop_
_entity_poly.entity_id
_entity_poly.type
_entity_poly.pdbx_seq_one_letter_code
_entity_poly.pdbx_strand_id
1 'polypeptide(L)'
;VNASPSLTSSTANDRILKYNLINDTLNIVVPNGETPDCKMNKHPPREVLGHYEILYDEEAAQADGAERDLKCRVGQPAGVKGSRTRDSGRPVITTWK
;
A
#
# COMPACT_ATOMS: atom_id res chain seq x y z
N VAL A 1 -6.31 -3.66 -18.28
CA VAL A 1 -5.92 -4.53 -17.14
C VAL A 1 -6.76 -5.79 -17.23
N ASN A 2 -6.17 -6.98 -17.06
CA ASN A 2 -6.92 -8.25 -17.07
C ASN A 2 -7.30 -8.62 -15.62
N ALA A 3 -8.59 -8.77 -15.34
CA ALA A 3 -9.09 -9.12 -14.00
C ALA A 3 -9.07 -10.64 -13.72
N SER A 4 -8.93 -11.48 -14.76
CA SER A 4 -8.94 -12.94 -14.62
C SER A 4 -8.01 -13.58 -15.65
N PRO A 5 -6.69 -13.50 -15.43
CA PRO A 5 -5.72 -14.19 -16.28
C PRO A 5 -5.93 -15.72 -16.24
N SER A 6 -5.66 -16.39 -17.37
CA SER A 6 -5.92 -17.83 -17.50
C SER A 6 -4.92 -18.68 -16.72
N LEU A 7 -5.45 -19.64 -15.95
CA LEU A 7 -4.68 -20.67 -15.24
C LEU A 7 -4.57 -21.99 -16.02
N THR A 8 -5.09 -22.07 -17.25
CA THR A 8 -4.91 -23.25 -18.11
C THR A 8 -3.46 -23.37 -18.57
N SER A 9 -2.79 -24.50 -18.33
CA SER A 9 -1.40 -24.71 -18.73
C SER A 9 -1.29 -25.49 -20.03
N SER A 10 -0.60 -24.93 -21.03
CA SER A 10 -0.33 -25.59 -22.32
C SER A 10 1.10 -26.12 -22.41
N THR A 11 2.02 -25.58 -21.61
CA THR A 11 3.40 -26.07 -21.47
C THR A 11 3.70 -26.53 -20.05
N ALA A 12 4.78 -27.29 -19.86
CA ALA A 12 5.26 -27.69 -18.54
C ALA A 12 5.70 -26.47 -17.71
N ASN A 13 6.31 -25.46 -18.34
CA ASN A 13 6.72 -24.24 -17.66
C ASN A 13 5.51 -23.44 -17.17
N ASP A 14 4.45 -23.32 -17.98
CA ASP A 14 3.20 -22.68 -17.56
C ASP A 14 2.61 -23.38 -16.34
N ARG A 15 2.66 -24.72 -16.35
CA ARG A 15 2.19 -25.53 -15.23
C ARG A 15 2.94 -25.19 -13.95
N ILE A 16 4.27 -25.21 -13.98
CA ILE A 16 5.11 -24.92 -12.82
C ILE A 16 4.84 -23.50 -12.29
N LEU A 17 4.87 -22.50 -13.16
CA LEU A 17 4.67 -21.10 -12.77
C LEU A 17 3.27 -20.87 -12.19
N LYS A 18 2.23 -21.46 -12.78
CA LYS A 18 0.85 -21.32 -12.31
C LYS A 18 0.62 -22.03 -10.98
N TYR A 19 1.23 -23.19 -10.76
CA TYR A 19 1.17 -23.85 -9.45
C TYR A 19 1.86 -23.05 -8.36
N ASN A 20 3.05 -22.50 -8.64
CA ASN A 20 3.75 -21.63 -7.68
C ASN A 20 2.91 -20.38 -7.35
N LEU A 21 2.34 -19.75 -8.37
CA LEU A 21 1.44 -18.59 -8.19
C LEU A 21 0.27 -18.92 -7.26
N ILE A 22 -0.44 -20.02 -7.51
CA ILE A 22 -1.59 -20.45 -6.70
C ILE A 22 -1.15 -20.77 -5.27
N ASN A 23 -0.06 -21.50 -5.09
CA ASN A 23 0.48 -21.88 -3.79
C ASN A 23 0.82 -20.64 -2.96
N ASP A 24 1.55 -19.70 -3.55
CA ASP A 24 1.99 -18.50 -2.85
C ASP A 24 0.80 -17.59 -2.52
N THR A 25 -0.21 -17.50 -3.39
CA THR A 25 -1.47 -16.79 -3.08
C THR A 25 -2.20 -17.43 -1.90
N LEU A 26 -2.31 -18.76 -1.85
CA LEU A 26 -2.98 -19.45 -0.76
C LEU A 26 -2.23 -19.30 0.57
N ASN A 27 -0.90 -19.32 0.56
CA ASN A 27 -0.09 -19.09 1.77
C ASN A 27 -0.33 -17.70 2.39
N ILE A 28 -0.66 -16.70 1.56
CA ILE A 28 -0.97 -15.35 2.00
C ILE A 28 -2.40 -15.25 2.56
N VAL A 29 -3.38 -15.74 1.80
CA VAL A 29 -4.81 -15.53 2.14
C VAL A 29 -5.37 -16.58 3.10
N VAL A 30 -4.75 -17.76 3.19
CA VAL A 30 -5.22 -18.92 3.96
C VAL A 30 -4.02 -19.53 4.69
N PRO A 31 -3.36 -18.79 5.60
CA PRO A 31 -2.25 -19.35 6.35
C PRO A 31 -2.75 -20.56 7.17
N ASN A 32 -2.07 -21.70 7.04
CA ASN A 32 -2.40 -22.98 7.70
C ASN A 32 -3.72 -23.65 7.26
N GLY A 33 -4.35 -23.23 6.17
CA GLY A 33 -5.60 -23.85 5.69
C GLY A 33 -6.86 -23.41 6.44
N GLU A 34 -6.76 -22.36 7.27
CA GLU A 34 -7.90 -21.78 7.98
C GLU A 34 -8.77 -20.91 7.06
N THR A 35 -10.05 -20.77 7.36
CA THR A 35 -10.95 -19.92 6.55
C THR A 35 -10.51 -18.45 6.63
N PRO A 36 -10.35 -17.76 5.49
CA PRO A 36 -9.95 -16.35 5.49
C PRO A 36 -10.97 -15.48 6.23
N ASP A 37 -10.53 -14.75 7.25
CA ASP A 37 -11.33 -13.78 8.01
C ASP A 37 -10.76 -12.35 7.81
N CYS A 38 -11.63 -11.36 7.68
CA CYS A 38 -11.25 -9.95 7.55
C CYS A 38 -10.52 -9.39 8.78
N LYS A 39 -10.59 -10.10 9.91
CA LYS A 39 -9.88 -9.77 11.16
C LYS A 39 -8.48 -10.37 11.25
N MET A 40 -8.06 -11.19 10.29
CA MET A 40 -6.73 -11.80 10.29
C MET A 40 -5.63 -10.76 10.14
N ASN A 41 -4.43 -11.07 10.64
CA ASN A 41 -3.26 -10.22 10.48
C ASN A 41 -3.01 -9.99 8.98
N LYS A 42 -3.01 -8.71 8.59
CA LYS A 42 -2.85 -8.27 7.20
C LYS A 42 -1.39 -8.18 6.76
N HIS A 43 -0.45 -8.39 7.69
CA HIS A 43 0.97 -8.35 7.43
C HIS A 43 1.54 -9.78 7.46
N PRO A 44 1.47 -10.52 6.34
CA PRO A 44 2.09 -11.82 6.23
C PRO A 44 3.61 -11.70 6.43
N PRO A 45 4.25 -12.60 7.20
CA PRO A 45 5.70 -12.64 7.29
C PRO A 45 6.32 -12.92 5.91
N ARG A 46 7.54 -12.43 5.68
CA ARG A 46 8.20 -12.56 4.37
C ARG A 46 8.34 -14.01 3.89
N GLU A 47 8.44 -14.95 4.83
CA GLU A 47 8.56 -16.37 4.56
C GLU A 47 7.33 -16.97 3.87
N VAL A 48 6.12 -16.42 4.10
CA VAL A 48 4.88 -16.93 3.49
C VAL A 48 4.53 -16.25 2.16
N LEU A 49 5.25 -15.19 1.79
CA LEU A 49 5.04 -14.49 0.51
C LEU A 49 5.48 -15.32 -0.71
N GLY A 50 6.37 -16.30 -0.50
CA GLY A 50 6.95 -17.09 -1.58
C GLY A 50 7.68 -16.19 -2.59
N HIS A 51 7.20 -16.18 -3.84
CA HIS A 51 7.76 -15.37 -4.92
C HIS A 51 7.13 -13.97 -5.04
N TYR A 52 6.17 -13.61 -4.20
CA TYR A 52 5.61 -12.25 -4.18
C TYR A 52 6.55 -11.25 -3.50
N GLU A 53 6.51 -10.01 -3.99
CA GLU A 53 7.16 -8.86 -3.37
C GLU A 53 6.13 -7.78 -3.07
N ILE A 54 6.15 -7.24 -1.86
CA ILE A 54 5.28 -6.13 -1.47
C ILE A 54 5.88 -4.84 -2.03
N LEU A 55 5.23 -4.27 -3.05
CA LEU A 55 5.65 -3.01 -3.66
C LEU A 55 5.05 -1.78 -2.96
N TYR A 56 3.84 -1.94 -2.39
CA TYR A 56 3.13 -0.86 -1.71
C TYR A 56 2.22 -1.43 -0.62
N ASP A 57 2.35 -0.89 0.60
CA ASP A 57 1.48 -1.19 1.74
C ASP A 57 0.58 0.02 1.99
N GLU A 58 -0.69 -0.10 1.59
CA GLU A 58 -1.68 0.97 1.69
C GLU A 58 -2.02 1.31 3.15
N GLU A 59 -1.92 0.36 4.07
CA GLU A 59 -2.25 0.54 5.49
C GLU A 59 -1.13 1.28 6.21
N ALA A 60 0.12 0.88 5.95
CA ALA A 60 1.30 1.59 6.44
C ALA A 60 1.37 3.03 5.91
N ALA A 61 1.10 3.22 4.62
CA ALA A 61 1.11 4.56 4.01
C ALA A 61 0.04 5.51 4.59
N GLN A 62 -1.12 4.98 4.98
CA GLN A 62 -2.19 5.75 5.63
C GLN A 62 -1.85 6.14 7.07
N ALA A 63 -1.20 5.24 7.82
CA ALA A 63 -0.74 5.52 9.19
C ALA A 63 0.27 6.68 9.23
N ASP A 64 1.26 6.68 8.32
CA ASP A 64 2.24 7.77 8.18
C ASP A 64 1.58 9.10 7.79
N GLY A 65 0.55 9.07 6.94
CA GLY A 65 -0.23 10.25 6.58
C GLY A 65 -0.97 10.85 7.77
N ALA A 66 -1.59 10.01 8.60
CA ALA A 66 -2.33 10.43 9.79
C ALA A 66 -1.39 11.01 10.88
N GLU A 67 -0.24 10.38 11.14
CA GLU A 67 0.79 10.90 12.04
C GLU A 67 1.27 12.30 11.62
N ARG A 68 1.47 12.53 10.32
CA ARG A 68 1.84 13.86 9.80
C ARG A 68 0.73 14.89 9.97
N ASP A 69 -0.54 14.54 9.76
CA ASP A 69 -1.66 15.47 9.95
C ASP A 69 -1.85 15.84 11.44
N LEU A 70 -1.67 14.87 12.35
CA LEU A 70 -1.68 15.08 13.80
C LEU A 70 -0.54 16.00 14.24
N LYS A 71 0.67 15.81 13.69
CA LYS A 71 1.82 16.69 13.91
C LYS A 71 1.56 18.12 13.43
N CYS A 72 0.90 18.29 12.28
CA CYS A 72 0.52 19.60 11.75
C CYS A 72 -0.49 20.33 12.64
N ARG A 73 -1.38 19.62 13.34
CA ARG A 73 -2.39 20.21 14.23
C ARG A 73 -1.85 20.58 15.62
N VAL A 74 -0.87 19.84 16.14
CA VAL A 74 -0.23 20.14 17.45
C VAL A 74 0.81 21.27 17.34
N GLY A 75 1.25 21.60 16.13
CA GLY A 75 2.29 22.62 15.87
C GLY A 75 1.84 24.08 15.77
N GLN A 76 0.56 24.43 16.02
CA GLN A 76 0.15 25.84 16.11
C GLN A 76 0.24 26.34 17.56
N PRO A 77 1.29 27.09 17.95
CA PRO A 77 1.13 28.01 19.07
C PRO A 77 0.12 29.08 18.65
N ALA A 78 -0.85 29.36 19.52
CA ALA A 78 -1.82 30.42 19.36
C ALA A 78 -1.10 31.78 19.15
N GLY A 79 -0.96 32.17 17.89
CA GLY A 79 -0.36 33.44 17.48
C GLY A 79 -1.29 34.60 17.81
N VAL A 80 -0.82 35.46 18.71
CA VAL A 80 -1.35 36.80 19.01
C VAL A 80 -1.61 37.58 17.72
N LYS A 81 -2.80 38.19 17.62
CA LYS A 81 -3.20 39.11 16.54
C LYS A 81 -2.17 40.24 16.39
N GLY A 82 -1.48 40.27 15.24
CA GLY A 82 -0.56 41.32 14.83
C GLY A 82 -0.86 41.81 13.41
N SER A 83 -0.99 43.13 13.27
CA SER A 83 -1.46 43.90 12.11
C SER A 83 -0.54 43.90 10.86
N ARG A 84 -1.18 43.80 9.67
CA ARG A 84 -0.92 44.45 8.35
C ARG A 84 0.54 44.70 7.88
N THR A 85 0.93 44.18 6.70
CA THR A 85 1.19 44.92 5.42
C THR A 85 2.13 44.18 4.44
N ARG A 86 1.75 44.27 3.14
CA ARG A 86 2.52 44.28 1.86
C ARG A 86 3.42 43.10 1.40
N ASP A 87 2.97 42.57 0.26
CA ASP A 87 3.66 42.30 -1.02
C ASP A 87 4.86 41.35 -1.10
N SER A 88 4.68 40.24 -1.83
CA SER A 88 5.38 39.88 -3.08
C SER A 88 5.61 38.38 -3.20
N GLY A 89 5.22 37.81 -4.35
CA GLY A 89 5.64 36.47 -4.78
C GLY A 89 4.48 35.55 -5.15
N ARG A 90 4.12 35.50 -6.44
CA ARG A 90 3.32 34.40 -7.01
C ARG A 90 4.12 33.09 -6.93
N PRO A 91 3.55 31.97 -6.46
CA PRO A 91 4.11 30.67 -6.79
C PRO A 91 3.56 30.19 -8.14
N VAL A 92 4.50 29.90 -9.04
CA VAL A 92 4.30 29.31 -10.37
C VAL A 92 3.67 27.93 -10.23
N ILE A 93 2.68 27.64 -11.09
CA ILE A 93 2.08 26.32 -11.31
C ILE A 93 3.11 25.44 -12.01
N THR A 94 3.44 24.28 -11.42
CA THR A 94 4.26 23.26 -12.10
C THR A 94 3.39 22.06 -12.45
N THR A 95 3.17 21.84 -13.73
CA THR A 95 2.55 20.62 -14.29
C THR A 95 3.66 19.62 -14.61
N TRP A 96 3.57 18.40 -14.11
CA TRP A 96 4.50 17.31 -14.46
C TRP A 96 4.06 16.63 -15.77
N LYS A 97 5.04 16.19 -16.55
CA LYS A 97 4.90 15.64 -17.90
C LYS A 97 5.11 14.13 -17.88
#